data_AF-F4A185-F1
#
_entry.id   AF-F4A185-F1
#
_cell.length_a   1.000
_cell.length_b   1.000
_cell.length_c   1.000
_cell.angle_alpha   90.00
_cell.angle_beta   90.00
_cell.angle_gamma   90.00
#
_symmetry.space_group_name_H-M   'P 1'
#
loop_
_entity.id
_entity.type
_entity.pdbx_description
1 polymer ?
#
loop_
_entity_poly.entity_id
_entity_poly.type
_entity_poly.pdbx_seq_one_letter_code
_entity_poly.pdbx_strand_id
1 'polypeptide(L)'
;MDNDDSDIHLHKGKSVVKNNKIKTKNSKNNKNHRDRWPLVVTGIAFLISSIMSLISETTIQSADLFMAWIILIIIIAIGVIFDIIGVAVTASKEAPFHARSARKMPGAALAVQFVRNADKVSSFCNDVIGDIAGVISGAAGAVIAGKLIVLAHNSYDMIISIMLSAGIASLTIGGKALGKNYAINNSEEIVYRVAYILDIIIKSPKYLISLMRRERKDL
;
A
#
# COMPACT_ATOMS: atom_id res chain seq x y z
N MET A 1 -55.17 -20.21 -70.18
CA MET A 1 -54.34 -19.19 -70.86
C MET A 1 -53.07 -18.99 -70.04
N ASP A 2 -52.26 -20.05 -69.99
CA ASP A 2 -50.93 -20.11 -70.61
C ASP A 2 -50.12 -18.80 -70.57
N ASN A 3 -49.00 -18.80 -69.84
CA ASN A 3 -47.75 -19.21 -70.49
C ASN A 3 -46.55 -19.23 -69.54
N ASP A 4 -45.69 -20.16 -69.93
CA ASP A 4 -44.34 -20.52 -69.55
C ASP A 4 -43.29 -19.41 -69.36
N ASP A 5 -42.33 -19.82 -68.52
CA ASP A 5 -40.88 -19.75 -68.67
C ASP A 5 -40.06 -18.47 -68.44
N SER A 6 -39.00 -18.75 -67.66
CA SER A 6 -37.63 -18.24 -67.76
C SER A 6 -37.42 -16.72 -67.68
N ASP A 7 -36.81 -16.27 -66.57
CA ASP A 7 -35.37 -16.05 -66.65
C ASP A 7 -34.69 -15.96 -65.28
N ILE A 8 -33.59 -16.68 -65.24
CA ILE A 8 -32.54 -16.69 -64.22
C ILE A 8 -31.89 -15.29 -64.23
N HIS A 9 -31.46 -14.78 -63.08
CA HIS A 9 -30.08 -14.32 -62.84
C HIS A 9 -29.95 -13.46 -61.57
N LEU A 10 -29.03 -13.95 -60.73
CA LEU A 10 -28.05 -13.19 -59.95
C LEU A 10 -28.48 -12.52 -58.61
N HIS A 11 -28.00 -13.18 -57.54
CA HIS A 11 -27.19 -12.61 -56.46
C HIS A 11 -27.61 -11.25 -55.87
N LYS A 12 -27.90 -11.20 -54.57
CA LYS A 12 -26.87 -11.12 -53.51
C LYS A 12 -27.54 -11.09 -52.13
N GLY A 13 -27.05 -11.92 -51.23
CA GLY A 13 -27.62 -12.12 -49.91
C GLY A 13 -27.58 -10.90 -48.99
N LYS A 14 -28.52 -10.89 -48.05
CA LYS A 14 -28.37 -10.25 -46.74
C LYS A 14 -28.87 -11.23 -45.70
N SER A 15 -27.94 -11.95 -45.09
CA SER A 15 -28.18 -12.70 -43.86
C SER A 15 -28.52 -11.71 -42.75
N VAL A 16 -29.72 -11.85 -42.21
CA VAL A 16 -30.23 -11.06 -41.09
C VAL A 16 -29.47 -11.48 -39.83
N VAL A 17 -28.48 -10.68 -39.42
CA VAL A 17 -27.80 -10.83 -38.13
C VAL A 17 -28.72 -10.29 -37.04
N LYS A 18 -29.40 -11.21 -36.35
CA LYS A 18 -30.13 -10.97 -35.12
C LYS A 18 -29.10 -10.97 -34.00
N ASN A 19 -28.85 -9.84 -33.34
CA ASN A 19 -28.03 -9.84 -32.12
C ASN A 19 -28.65 -9.03 -30.99
N ASN A 20 -28.72 -9.71 -29.84
CA ASN A 20 -29.39 -9.34 -28.61
C ASN A 20 -28.95 -7.97 -28.08
N LYS A 21 -29.93 -7.08 -27.85
CA LYS A 21 -29.74 -5.91 -26.99
C LYS A 21 -29.56 -6.39 -25.55
N ILE A 22 -28.30 -6.42 -25.09
CA ILE A 22 -27.94 -6.53 -23.69
C ILE A 22 -28.50 -5.29 -22.99
N LYS A 23 -29.52 -5.49 -22.14
CA LYS A 23 -30.05 -4.44 -21.27
C LYS A 23 -28.98 -4.07 -20.24
N THR A 24 -28.31 -2.95 -20.46
CA THR A 24 -27.48 -2.27 -19.46
C THR A 24 -28.38 -1.87 -18.30
N LYS A 25 -28.23 -2.57 -17.17
CA LYS A 25 -28.92 -2.29 -15.92
C LYS A 25 -28.38 -0.97 -15.37
N ASN A 26 -29.13 0.10 -15.58
CA ASN A 26 -28.98 1.38 -14.88
C ASN A 26 -28.92 1.13 -13.37
N SER A 27 -27.74 1.26 -12.77
CA SER A 27 -27.59 1.46 -11.33
C SER A 27 -27.44 2.95 -11.07
N LYS A 28 -28.56 3.68 -11.16
CA LYS A 28 -28.73 4.91 -10.41
C LYS A 28 -28.98 4.48 -8.97
N ASN A 29 -27.98 4.56 -8.11
CA ASN A 29 -28.23 4.63 -6.67
C ASN A 29 -27.44 5.80 -6.08
N ASN A 30 -28.19 6.89 -5.93
CA ASN A 30 -27.80 8.12 -5.28
C ASN A 30 -27.66 7.82 -3.78
N LYS A 31 -26.42 7.69 -3.30
CA LYS A 31 -26.11 7.84 -1.88
C LYS A 31 -25.03 8.90 -1.78
N ASN A 32 -25.45 10.06 -1.35
CA ASN A 32 -24.61 11.21 -0.99
C ASN A 32 -23.85 10.86 0.31
N HIS A 33 -23.06 9.79 0.29
CA HIS A 33 -22.07 9.51 1.32
C HIS A 33 -20.91 10.45 0.98
N ARG A 34 -20.79 11.57 1.69
CA ARG A 34 -19.54 12.31 1.74
C ARG A 34 -18.54 11.34 2.34
N ASP A 35 -17.76 10.67 1.51
CA ASP A 35 -16.60 9.90 1.93
C ASP A 35 -15.63 10.90 2.54
N ARG A 36 -15.74 11.11 3.86
CA ARG A 36 -14.81 11.93 4.65
C ARG A 36 -13.45 11.24 4.80
N TRP A 37 -13.29 10.07 4.19
CA TRP A 37 -12.06 9.28 4.24
C TRP A 37 -10.83 10.06 3.79
N PRO A 38 -10.81 10.77 2.65
CA PRO A 38 -9.65 11.55 2.24
C PRO A 38 -9.28 12.63 3.27
N LEU A 39 -10.26 13.32 3.85
CA LEU A 39 -10.04 14.36 4.86
C LEU A 39 -9.42 13.78 6.15
N VAL A 40 -9.90 12.61 6.59
CA VAL A 40 -9.36 11.89 7.75
C VAL A 40 -7.93 11.42 7.48
N VAL A 41 -7.70 10.86 6.28
CA VAL A 41 -6.39 10.38 5.86
C VAL A 41 -5.38 11.52 5.80
N THR A 42 -5.73 12.66 5.20
CA THR A 42 -4.86 13.85 5.18
C THR A 42 -4.57 14.37 6.58
N GLY A 43 -5.56 14.44 7.47
CA GLY A 43 -5.36 14.90 8.85
C GLY A 43 -4.43 13.98 9.66
N ILE A 44 -4.59 12.66 9.54
CA ILE A 44 -3.72 11.68 10.19
C ILE A 44 -2.32 11.71 9.58
N ALA A 45 -2.22 11.77 8.24
CA ALA A 45 -0.95 11.85 7.53
C ALA A 45 -0.14 13.07 7.95
N PHE A 46 -0.79 14.24 8.01
CA PHE A 46 -0.14 15.49 8.43
C PHE A 46 0.41 15.41 9.86
N LEU A 47 -0.36 14.89 10.80
CA LEU A 47 0.05 14.77 12.20
C LEU A 47 1.23 13.80 12.35
N ILE A 48 1.12 12.61 11.74
CA ILE A 48 2.17 11.59 11.79
C ILE A 48 3.44 12.10 11.10
N SER A 49 3.31 12.71 9.92
CA SER A 49 4.44 13.25 9.18
C SER A 49 5.14 14.35 9.96
N SER A 50 4.41 15.26 10.59
CA SER A 50 5.03 16.34 11.39
C SER A 50 5.85 15.78 12.54
N ILE A 51 5.30 14.84 13.30
CA ILE A 51 6.00 14.23 14.45
C ILE A 51 7.22 13.43 13.98
N MET A 52 7.07 12.61 12.93
CA MET A 52 8.17 11.80 12.41
C MET A 52 9.27 12.63 11.77
N SER A 53 8.93 13.70 11.03
CA SER A 53 9.92 14.59 10.43
C SER A 53 10.79 15.26 11.51
N LEU A 54 10.18 15.74 12.60
CA LEU A 54 10.92 16.34 13.72
C LEU A 54 11.92 15.35 14.34
N ILE A 55 11.50 14.11 14.57
CA ILE A 55 12.36 13.08 15.17
C ILE A 55 13.47 12.66 14.20
N SER A 56 13.13 12.48 12.92
CA SER A 56 14.08 12.04 11.90
C SER A 56 15.16 13.10 11.68
N GLU A 57 14.76 14.36 11.53
CA GLU A 57 15.69 15.44 11.21
C GLU A 57 16.66 15.72 12.36
N THR A 58 16.17 15.77 13.60
CA THR A 58 17.02 15.93 14.80
C THR A 58 18.02 14.78 14.95
N THR A 59 17.60 13.55 14.65
CA THR A 59 18.46 12.35 14.70
C THR A 59 19.52 12.36 13.60
N ILE A 60 19.14 12.70 12.36
CA ILE A 60 20.05 12.67 11.20
C ILE A 60 21.06 13.82 11.22
N GLN A 61 20.65 15.00 11.69
CA GLN A 61 21.55 16.14 11.84
C GLN A 61 22.69 15.83 12.83
N SER A 62 22.35 15.19 13.95
CA SER A 62 23.29 14.80 15.01
C SER A 62 24.12 13.55 14.65
N ALA A 63 23.68 12.77 13.67
CA ALA A 63 24.34 11.53 13.26
C ALA A 63 25.57 11.79 12.37
N ASP A 64 26.58 10.92 12.49
CA ASP A 64 27.71 10.89 11.57
C ASP A 64 27.25 10.57 10.13
N LEU A 65 28.05 10.94 9.13
CA LEU A 65 27.71 10.75 7.71
C LEU A 65 27.38 9.28 7.40
N PHE A 66 28.14 8.34 7.96
CA PHE A 66 27.88 6.91 7.76
C PHE A 66 26.54 6.48 8.38
N MET A 67 26.24 6.97 9.59
CA MET A 67 25.00 6.64 10.29
C MET A 67 23.77 7.26 9.59
N ALA A 68 23.91 8.45 9.01
CA ALA A 68 22.85 9.09 8.24
C ALA A 68 22.43 8.25 7.01
N TRP A 69 23.39 7.64 6.30
CA TRP A 69 23.11 6.72 5.20
C TRP A 69 22.35 5.46 5.65
N ILE A 70 22.71 4.89 6.80
CA ILE A 70 22.01 3.75 7.37
C ILE A 70 20.55 4.13 7.68
N ILE A 71 20.33 5.26 8.34
CA ILE A 71 19.00 5.76 8.67
C ILE A 71 18.18 5.98 7.39
N LEU A 72 18.77 6.58 6.35
CA LEU A 72 18.13 6.79 5.05
C LEU A 72 17.65 5.46 4.43
N ILE A 73 18.53 4.46 4.38
CA ILE A 73 18.18 3.14 3.82
C ILE A 73 17.06 2.48 4.63
N ILE A 74 17.09 2.59 5.96
CA ILE A 74 16.04 2.06 6.84
C ILE A 74 14.69 2.75 6.53
N ILE A 75 14.65 4.07 6.38
CA ILE A 75 13.43 4.81 6.07
C ILE A 75 12.83 4.35 4.73
N ILE A 76 13.67 4.24 3.70
CA ILE A 76 13.23 3.75 2.38
C ILE A 76 12.74 2.30 2.47
N ALA A 77 13.46 1.44 3.18
CA ALA A 77 13.09 0.04 3.35
C ALA A 77 11.73 -0.10 4.06
N ILE A 78 11.48 0.68 5.11
CA ILE A 78 10.18 0.73 5.79
C ILE A 78 9.08 1.11 4.79
N GLY A 79 9.26 2.19 4.03
CA GLY A 79 8.28 2.63 3.03
C GLY A 79 7.97 1.55 1.98
N VAL A 80 8.99 0.83 1.49
CA VAL A 80 8.83 -0.27 0.54
C VAL A 80 8.11 -1.48 1.17
N ILE A 81 8.44 -1.84 2.42
CA ILE A 81 7.78 -2.94 3.13
C ILE A 81 6.28 -2.64 3.31
N PHE A 82 5.93 -1.41 3.71
CA PHE A 82 4.53 -1.02 3.85
C PHE A 82 3.78 -1.04 2.50
N ASP A 83 4.43 -0.66 1.38
CA ASP A 83 3.87 -0.80 0.03
C ASP A 83 3.57 -2.28 -0.32
N ILE A 84 4.52 -3.18 -0.03
CA ILE A 84 4.35 -4.63 -0.23
C ILE A 84 3.16 -5.15 0.59
N ILE A 85 3.00 -4.70 1.83
CA ILE A 85 1.87 -5.09 2.69
C ILE A 85 0.55 -4.59 2.08
N GLY A 86 0.47 -3.33 1.66
CA GLY A 86 -0.75 -2.78 1.06
C GLY A 86 -1.14 -3.53 -0.22
N VAL A 87 -0.17 -3.81 -1.09
CA VAL A 87 -0.40 -4.63 -2.30
C VAL A 87 -0.82 -6.05 -1.95
N ALA A 88 -0.17 -6.70 -0.98
CA ALA A 88 -0.54 -8.05 -0.53
C ALA A 88 -1.97 -8.10 0.03
N VAL A 89 -2.41 -7.08 0.77
CA VAL A 89 -3.78 -6.97 1.29
C VAL A 89 -4.79 -6.88 0.14
N THR A 90 -4.50 -6.11 -0.91
CA THR A 90 -5.39 -6.01 -2.08
C THR A 90 -5.41 -7.26 -2.96
N ALA A 91 -4.28 -7.97 -3.07
CA ALA A 91 -4.17 -9.18 -3.89
C ALA A 91 -4.76 -10.43 -3.20
N SER A 92 -4.92 -10.37 -1.88
CA SER A 92 -5.40 -11.47 -1.05
C SER A 92 -6.89 -11.76 -1.24
N LYS A 93 -7.27 -13.04 -1.23
CA LYS A 93 -8.67 -13.49 -1.28
C LYS A 93 -9.21 -13.77 0.11
N GLU A 94 -10.49 -13.51 0.36
CA GLU A 94 -11.12 -13.74 1.69
C GLU A 94 -11.27 -15.23 2.07
N ALA A 95 -11.53 -16.09 1.09
CA ALA A 95 -11.79 -17.53 1.29
C ALA A 95 -10.73 -18.29 2.13
N PRO A 96 -9.42 -18.18 1.85
CA PRO A 96 -8.38 -18.84 2.66
C PRO A 96 -8.38 -18.33 4.11
N PHE A 97 -8.66 -17.05 4.36
CA PHE A 97 -8.70 -16.50 5.72
C PHE A 97 -9.93 -16.94 6.51
N HIS A 98 -11.08 -17.11 5.85
CA HIS A 98 -12.26 -17.68 6.50
C HIS A 98 -12.02 -19.12 6.96
N ALA A 99 -11.36 -19.94 6.14
CA ALA A 99 -10.96 -21.29 6.53
C ALA A 99 -9.97 -21.28 7.71
N ARG A 100 -8.99 -20.36 7.72
CA ARG A 100 -8.05 -20.21 8.85
C ARG A 100 -8.74 -19.71 10.13
N SER A 101 -9.72 -18.81 10.00
CA SER A 101 -10.50 -18.28 11.12
C SER A 101 -11.44 -19.32 11.73
N ALA A 102 -12.05 -20.17 10.90
CA ALA A 102 -12.85 -21.31 11.36
C ALA A 102 -12.03 -22.30 12.19
N ARG A 103 -10.73 -22.47 11.86
CA ARG A 103 -9.76 -23.25 12.65
C ARG A 103 -9.20 -22.52 13.87
N LYS A 104 -9.72 -21.32 14.19
CA LYS A 104 -9.30 -20.47 15.32
C LYS A 104 -7.80 -20.17 15.35
N MET A 105 -7.17 -20.03 14.17
CA MET A 105 -5.77 -19.62 14.14
C MET A 105 -5.60 -18.19 14.68
N PRO A 106 -4.56 -17.93 15.50
CA PRO A 106 -4.25 -16.59 15.97
C PRO A 106 -4.03 -15.62 14.80
N GLY A 107 -4.50 -14.39 14.91
CA GLY A 107 -4.45 -13.40 13.84
C GLY A 107 -5.41 -13.61 12.66
N ALA A 108 -6.04 -14.79 12.50
CA ALA A 108 -6.89 -15.06 11.34
C ALA A 108 -8.14 -14.16 11.27
N ALA A 109 -8.75 -13.83 12.42
CA ALA A 109 -9.87 -12.90 12.48
C ALA A 109 -9.48 -11.47 12.06
N LEU A 110 -8.26 -11.03 12.41
CA LEU A 110 -7.74 -9.72 12.01
C LEU A 110 -7.40 -9.69 10.52
N ALA A 111 -6.83 -10.78 9.99
CA ALA A 111 -6.55 -10.91 8.55
C ALA A 111 -7.83 -10.80 7.71
N VAL A 112 -8.94 -11.42 8.14
CA VAL A 112 -10.26 -11.26 7.48
C VAL A 112 -10.70 -9.80 7.48
N GLN A 113 -10.50 -9.06 8.58
CA GLN A 113 -10.85 -7.63 8.63
C GLN A 113 -10.00 -6.78 7.69
N PHE A 114 -8.71 -7.09 7.56
CA PHE A 114 -7.81 -6.38 6.63
C PHE A 114 -8.23 -6.58 5.18
N VAL A 115 -8.52 -7.82 4.77
CA VAL A 115 -8.95 -8.10 3.39
C VAL A 115 -10.34 -7.50 3.12
N ARG A 116 -11.25 -7.53 4.10
CA ARG A 116 -12.59 -6.92 3.95
C ARG A 116 -12.54 -5.40 3.82
N ASN A 117 -11.52 -4.76 4.37
CA ASN A 117 -11.29 -3.32 4.30
C ASN A 117 -10.06 -2.99 3.45
N ALA A 118 -9.73 -3.84 2.48
CA ALA A 118 -8.47 -3.78 1.71
C ALA A 118 -8.22 -2.40 1.09
N ASP A 119 -9.25 -1.77 0.51
CA ASP A 119 -9.10 -0.44 -0.12
C ASP A 119 -8.58 0.62 0.85
N LYS A 120 -9.08 0.63 2.09
CA LYS A 120 -8.68 1.59 3.11
C LYS A 120 -7.29 1.30 3.66
N VAL A 121 -6.99 0.03 3.90
CA VAL A 121 -5.68 -0.41 4.44
C VAL A 121 -4.59 -0.19 3.39
N SER A 122 -4.88 -0.54 2.13
CA SER A 122 -3.99 -0.34 0.99
C SER A 122 -3.67 1.14 0.77
N SER A 123 -4.69 2.00 0.72
CA SER A 123 -4.46 3.44 0.55
C SER A 123 -3.68 4.03 1.73
N PHE A 124 -3.96 3.59 2.96
CA PHE A 124 -3.15 4.02 4.11
C PHE A 124 -1.69 3.57 4.01
N CYS A 125 -1.44 2.29 3.71
CA CYS A 125 -0.08 1.77 3.63
C CYS A 125 0.71 2.31 2.43
N ASN A 126 0.07 2.40 1.27
CA ASN A 126 0.74 2.78 0.02
C ASN A 126 0.86 4.29 -0.10
N ASP A 127 -0.21 5.02 0.17
CA ASP A 127 -0.28 6.47 -0.05
C ASP A 127 0.26 7.19 1.18
N VAL A 128 -0.31 6.98 2.37
CA VAL A 128 0.13 7.73 3.57
C VAL A 128 1.54 7.37 3.99
N ILE A 129 1.80 6.08 4.26
CA ILE A 129 3.10 5.66 4.77
C ILE A 129 4.15 5.77 3.67
N GLY A 130 3.78 5.47 2.41
CA GLY A 130 4.67 5.62 1.26
C GLY A 130 5.08 7.08 1.01
N ASP A 131 4.14 8.02 1.03
CA ASP A 131 4.44 9.44 0.82
C ASP A 131 5.25 10.01 1.97
N ILE A 132 4.92 9.65 3.22
CA ILE A 132 5.69 10.06 4.40
C ILE A 132 7.13 9.53 4.32
N ALA A 133 7.33 8.26 3.97
CA ALA A 133 8.66 7.70 3.79
C ALA A 133 9.43 8.42 2.67
N GLY A 134 8.76 8.77 1.57
CA GLY A 134 9.32 9.56 0.47
C GLY A 134 9.76 10.96 0.91
N VAL A 135 8.89 11.70 1.61
CA VAL A 135 9.20 13.06 2.11
C VAL A 135 10.34 13.03 3.11
N ILE A 136 10.31 12.11 4.08
CA ILE A 136 11.35 12.01 5.12
C ILE A 136 12.68 11.55 4.51
N SER A 137 12.68 10.57 3.60
CA SER A 137 13.91 10.12 2.92
C SER A 137 14.49 11.22 2.02
N GLY A 138 13.67 12.03 1.38
CA GLY A 138 14.11 13.20 0.62
C GLY A 138 14.77 14.26 1.52
N ALA A 139 14.14 14.60 2.65
CA ALA A 139 14.71 15.53 3.64
C ALA A 139 16.02 15.00 4.23
N ALA A 140 16.07 13.72 4.60
CA ALA A 140 17.29 13.04 5.03
C ALA A 140 18.39 13.10 3.96
N GLY A 141 18.03 12.83 2.70
CA GLY A 141 18.92 12.93 1.55
C GLY A 141 19.51 14.33 1.36
N ALA A 142 18.70 15.38 1.58
CA ALA A 142 19.16 16.77 1.51
C ALA A 142 20.16 17.09 2.62
N VAL A 143 19.94 16.62 3.86
CA VAL A 143 20.89 16.78 4.97
C VAL A 143 22.21 16.05 4.65
N ILE A 144 22.14 14.83 4.11
CA ILE A 144 23.32 14.06 3.68
C ILE A 144 24.06 14.76 2.54
N ALA A 145 23.32 15.30 1.56
CA ALA A 145 23.89 16.09 0.47
C ALA A 145 24.66 17.29 1.02
N GLY A 146 24.06 18.05 1.93
CA GLY A 146 24.71 19.21 2.57
C GLY A 146 26.03 18.82 3.25
N LYS A 147 26.05 17.71 4.00
CA LYS A 147 27.29 17.21 4.65
C LYS A 147 28.36 16.83 3.62
N LEU A 148 27.99 16.19 2.51
CA LEU A 148 28.92 15.81 1.44
C LEU A 148 29.47 17.02 0.68
N ILE A 149 28.65 18.04 0.47
CA ILE A 149 29.02 19.27 -0.23
C ILE A 149 30.07 20.05 0.55
N VAL A 150 29.89 20.16 1.86
CA VAL A 150 30.87 20.76 2.78
C VAL A 150 32.20 20.01 2.72
N LEU A 151 32.15 18.67 2.74
CA LEU A 151 33.35 17.82 2.62
C LEU A 151 34.05 17.98 1.26
N ALA A 152 33.28 18.22 0.18
CA ALA A 152 33.78 18.39 -1.19
C ALA A 152 34.16 19.85 -1.53
N HIS A 153 34.27 20.74 -0.54
CA HIS A 153 34.64 22.16 -0.71
C HIS A 153 33.78 22.87 -1.78
N ASN A 154 32.47 22.59 -1.84
CA ASN A 154 31.49 23.23 -2.74
C ASN A 154 31.74 23.10 -4.25
N SER A 155 32.65 22.23 -4.70
CA SER A 155 32.98 22.14 -6.14
C SER A 155 31.90 21.43 -6.97
N TYR A 156 31.06 20.60 -6.33
CA TYR A 156 30.15 19.67 -7.02
C TYR A 156 28.71 19.66 -6.47
N ASP A 157 28.26 20.75 -5.85
CA ASP A 157 26.95 20.85 -5.19
C ASP A 157 25.79 20.28 -6.04
N MET A 158 25.62 20.83 -7.24
CA MET A 158 24.54 20.42 -8.14
C MET A 158 24.59 18.92 -8.47
N ILE A 159 25.78 18.37 -8.73
CA ILE A 159 25.95 16.96 -9.11
C ILE A 159 25.63 16.05 -7.93
N ILE A 160 26.13 16.38 -6.74
CA ILE A 160 25.90 15.60 -5.51
C ILE A 160 24.41 15.55 -5.17
N SER A 161 23.75 16.72 -5.19
CA SER A 161 22.32 16.84 -4.89
C SER A 161 21.45 16.06 -5.88
N ILE A 162 21.75 16.15 -7.19
CA ILE A 162 21.03 15.39 -8.23
C ILE A 162 21.26 13.88 -8.06
N MET A 163 22.51 13.45 -7.88
CA MET A 163 22.84 12.02 -7.74
C MET A 163 22.18 11.40 -6.52
N LEU A 164 22.14 12.11 -5.39
CA LEU A 164 21.45 11.66 -4.19
C LEU A 164 19.95 11.57 -4.40
N SER A 165 19.31 12.61 -4.92
CA SER A 165 17.87 12.60 -5.17
C SER A 165 17.47 11.51 -6.18
N ALA A 166 18.25 11.33 -7.24
CA ALA A 166 18.03 10.28 -8.23
C ALA A 166 18.27 8.87 -7.64
N GLY A 167 19.28 8.72 -6.78
CA GLY A 167 19.56 7.49 -6.05
C GLY A 167 18.39 7.09 -5.14
N ILE A 168 17.90 8.03 -4.33
CA ILE A 168 16.75 7.81 -3.43
C ILE A 168 15.50 7.44 -4.24
N ALA A 169 15.22 8.18 -5.31
CA ALA A 169 14.06 7.92 -6.17
C ALA A 169 14.15 6.54 -6.83
N SER A 170 15.30 6.21 -7.44
CA SER A 170 15.50 4.91 -8.11
C SER A 170 15.41 3.74 -7.14
N LEU A 171 15.97 3.87 -5.93
CA LEU A 171 15.90 2.84 -4.90
C LEU A 171 14.45 2.64 -4.41
N THR A 172 13.70 3.73 -4.21
CA THR A 172 12.31 3.68 -3.77
C THR A 172 11.41 3.05 -4.83
N ILE A 173 11.51 3.52 -6.09
CA ILE A 173 10.69 3.04 -7.20
C ILE A 173 11.06 1.59 -7.55
N GLY A 174 12.36 1.28 -7.63
CA GLY A 174 12.87 -0.06 -7.91
C GLY A 174 12.49 -1.07 -6.83
N GLY A 175 12.62 -0.68 -5.55
CA GLY A 175 12.22 -1.51 -4.42
C GLY A 175 10.74 -1.88 -4.45
N LYS A 176 9.85 -0.90 -4.71
CA LYS A 176 8.41 -1.16 -4.87
C LYS A 176 8.12 -2.08 -6.06
N ALA A 177 8.79 -1.88 -7.19
CA ALA A 177 8.58 -2.70 -8.39
C ALA A 177 8.95 -4.18 -8.15
N LEU A 178 10.10 -4.44 -7.52
CA LEU A 178 10.52 -5.80 -7.15
C LEU A 178 9.58 -6.41 -6.10
N GLY A 179 9.21 -5.62 -5.09
CA GLY A 179 8.33 -6.03 -4.00
C GLY A 179 6.93 -6.45 -4.45
N LYS A 180 6.36 -5.78 -5.46
CA LYS A 180 5.00 -6.07 -5.96
C LYS A 180 4.84 -7.49 -6.47
N ASN A 181 5.79 -8.01 -7.25
CA ASN A 181 5.70 -9.38 -7.76
C ASN A 181 5.75 -10.40 -6.60
N TYR A 182 6.60 -10.15 -5.62
CA TYR A 182 6.66 -10.96 -4.40
C TYR A 182 5.36 -10.88 -3.59
N ALA A 183 4.80 -9.68 -3.45
CA ALA A 183 3.55 -9.41 -2.72
C ALA A 183 2.37 -10.17 -3.31
N ILE A 184 2.24 -10.21 -4.63
CA ILE A 184 1.12 -10.88 -5.31
C ILE A 184 1.21 -12.40 -5.13
N ASN A 185 2.40 -12.97 -5.36
CA ASN A 185 2.61 -14.43 -5.28
C ASN A 185 2.47 -14.98 -3.87
N ASN A 186 2.84 -14.21 -2.84
CA ASN A 186 2.79 -14.62 -1.43
C ASN A 186 1.79 -13.81 -0.60
N SER A 187 0.77 -13.25 -1.26
CA SER A 187 -0.20 -12.31 -0.66
C SER A 187 -0.85 -12.86 0.61
N GLU A 188 -1.33 -14.08 0.57
CA GLU A 188 -2.02 -14.72 1.70
C GLU A 188 -1.12 -14.87 2.95
N GLU A 189 0.15 -15.24 2.73
CA GLU A 189 1.11 -15.47 3.80
C GLU A 189 1.60 -14.15 4.41
N ILE A 190 1.85 -13.14 3.57
CA ILE A 190 2.24 -11.80 4.03
C ILE A 190 1.14 -11.21 4.91
N VAL A 191 -0.12 -11.22 4.44
CA VAL A 191 -1.26 -10.68 5.20
C VAL A 191 -1.47 -11.46 6.49
N TYR A 192 -1.34 -12.78 6.46
CA TYR A 192 -1.44 -13.60 7.67
C TYR A 192 -0.35 -13.26 8.68
N ARG A 193 0.91 -13.13 8.26
CA ARG A 193 2.03 -12.79 9.15
C ARG A 193 1.85 -11.41 9.78
N VAL A 194 1.47 -10.41 8.99
CA VAL A 194 1.19 -9.06 9.49
C VAL A 194 0.05 -9.12 10.53
N ALA A 195 -1.06 -9.78 10.19
CA ALA A 195 -2.18 -9.93 11.10
C ALA A 195 -1.84 -10.73 12.37
N TYR A 196 -0.97 -11.72 12.28
CA TYR A 196 -0.49 -12.51 13.41
C TYR A 196 0.36 -11.68 14.36
N ILE A 197 1.33 -10.92 13.84
CA ILE A 197 2.18 -10.02 14.63
C ILE A 197 1.31 -8.96 15.33
N LEU A 198 0.37 -8.35 14.60
CA LEU A 198 -0.55 -7.38 15.17
C LEU A 198 -1.46 -8.00 16.24
N ASP A 199 -1.98 -9.22 16.03
CA ASP A 199 -2.82 -9.89 17.04
C ASP A 199 -2.04 -10.20 18.32
N ILE A 200 -0.75 -10.55 18.22
CA ILE A 200 0.14 -10.70 19.39
C ILE A 200 0.32 -9.36 20.11
N ILE A 201 0.61 -8.29 19.37
CA ILE A 201 0.81 -6.95 19.95
C ILE A 201 -0.47 -6.45 20.62
N ILE A 202 -1.64 -6.68 20.02
CA ILE A 202 -2.94 -6.24 20.56
C ILE A 202 -3.42 -7.11 21.73
N LYS A 203 -3.14 -8.41 21.72
CA LYS A 203 -3.46 -9.30 22.85
C LYS A 203 -2.53 -9.08 24.03
N SER A 204 -1.27 -8.70 23.82
CA SER A 204 -0.31 -8.45 24.89
C SER A 204 -0.82 -7.48 25.98
N PRO A 205 -1.41 -6.29 25.67
CA PRO A 205 -1.94 -5.41 26.71
C PRO A 205 -3.20 -5.97 27.39
N LYS A 206 -4.09 -6.67 26.67
CA LYS A 206 -5.27 -7.33 27.28
C LYS A 206 -4.88 -8.51 28.17
N TYR A 207 -3.85 -9.26 27.80
CA TYR A 207 -3.30 -10.37 28.57
C TYR A 207 -2.62 -9.85 29.84
N LEU A 208 -1.80 -8.80 29.73
CA LEU A 208 -1.16 -8.12 30.84
C LEU A 208 -2.18 -7.49 31.81
N ILE A 209 -3.24 -6.86 31.29
CA ILE A 209 -4.36 -6.33 32.10
C ILE A 209 -5.17 -7.46 32.74
N SER A 210 -5.35 -8.59 32.07
CA SER A 210 -6.03 -9.76 32.66
C SER A 210 -5.20 -10.46 33.74
N LEU A 211 -3.87 -10.46 33.62
CA LEU A 211 -2.94 -10.93 34.65
C LEU A 211 -2.98 -10.02 35.88
N MET A 212 -2.88 -8.69 35.69
CA MET A 212 -2.96 -7.71 36.78
C MET A 212 -4.33 -7.70 37.47
N ARG A 213 -5.42 -8.05 36.77
CA ARG A 213 -6.76 -8.19 37.37
C ARG A 213 -6.92 -9.48 38.16
N ARG A 214 -6.09 -10.50 37.91
CA ARG A 214 -6.12 -11.77 38.63
C ARG A 214 -5.46 -11.63 40.01
N GLU A 215 -4.31 -10.96 40.11
CA GLU A 215 -3.66 -10.69 41.40
C GLU A 215 -4.48 -9.78 42.33
N ARG A 216 -5.35 -8.92 41.82
CA ARG A 216 -6.22 -8.06 42.65
C ARG A 216 -7.49 -8.77 43.17
N LYS A 217 -7.72 -10.04 42.82
CA LYS A 217 -8.80 -10.85 43.41
C LYS A 217 -8.31 -11.73 44.56
N ASP A 218 -7.00 -11.78 44.76
CA ASP A 218 -6.34 -12.61 45.77
C ASP A 218 -5.81 -11.75 46.95
N LEU A 219 -6.24 -10.47 47.02
CA LEU A 219 -6.05 -9.50 48.12
C LEU A 219 -7.42 -9.01 48.60
#